data_AF-A0A6P7EXJ3-F1
#
_entry.id   AF-A0A6P7EXJ3-F1
#
_cell.length_a   1.000
_cell.length_b   1.000
_cell.length_c   1.000
_cell.angle_alpha   90.00
_cell.angle_beta   90.00
_cell.angle_gamma   90.00
#
_symmetry.space_group_name_H-M   'P 1'
#
loop_
_entity.id
_entity.type
_entity.pdbx_description
1 polymer ?
#
loop_
_entity_poly.entity_id
_entity_poly.type
_entity_poly.pdbx_seq_one_letter_code
_entity_poly.pdbx_strand_id
1 'polypeptide(L)'
;MRSLILATIVLCAMYQAVDGNGCRFVCRQTECEKNLVCKDSEILVEHGTVCGCCDACYKKLYEGDNCIWDMAYSNNEKCADGLICNDEGKCAKVDHDELE
;
A
#
# COMPACT_ATOMS: atom_id res chain seq x y z
N MET A 1 3.24 -1.92 43.87
CA MET A 1 4.01 -2.36 42.69
C MET A 1 3.28 -3.41 41.84
N ARG A 2 2.79 -4.53 42.38
CA ARG A 2 2.03 -5.55 41.61
C ARG A 2 0.78 -5.03 40.87
N SER A 3 0.04 -4.10 41.47
CA SER A 3 -1.20 -3.57 40.87
C SER A 3 -0.99 -2.66 39.65
N LEU A 4 0.18 -2.00 39.57
CA LEU A 4 0.52 -1.13 38.43
C LEU A 4 0.92 -1.94 37.21
N ILE A 5 1.57 -3.09 37.41
CA ILE A 5 1.97 -4.02 36.35
C ILE A 5 0.74 -4.67 35.69
N LEU A 6 -0.29 -4.99 36.48
CA LEU A 6 -1.54 -5.54 35.95
C LEU A 6 -2.31 -4.51 35.12
N ALA A 7 -2.33 -3.24 35.55
CA ALA A 7 -3.03 -2.18 34.82
C ALA A 7 -2.38 -1.91 33.45
N THR A 8 -1.04 -1.91 33.37
CA THR A 8 -0.33 -1.73 32.09
C THR A 8 -0.54 -2.90 31.14
N ILE A 9 -0.57 -4.15 31.63
CA ILE A 9 -0.84 -5.32 30.78
C ILE A 9 -2.27 -5.27 30.20
N VAL A 10 -3.26 -4.87 31.00
CA VAL A 10 -4.65 -4.72 30.54
C VAL A 10 -4.79 -3.60 29.50
N LEU A 11 -4.12 -2.47 29.71
CA LEU A 11 -4.10 -1.36 28.75
C LEU A 11 -3.42 -1.74 27.43
N CYS A 12 -2.30 -2.46 27.46
CA CYS A 12 -1.63 -2.96 26.26
C CYS A 12 -2.49 -3.96 25.48
N ALA A 13 -3.21 -4.86 26.17
CA ALA A 13 -4.09 -5.84 25.53
C ALA A 13 -5.29 -5.18 24.82
N MET A 14 -5.82 -4.10 25.38
CA MET A 14 -6.91 -3.33 24.74
C MET A 14 -6.42 -2.53 23.52
N TYR A 15 -5.18 -2.03 23.56
CA TYR A 15 -4.58 -1.30 22.43
C TYR A 15 -4.34 -2.22 21.22
N GLN A 16 -3.81 -3.43 21.46
CA GLN A 16 -3.53 -4.40 20.39
C GLN A 16 -4.79 -4.93 19.67
N ALA A 17 -5.99 -4.76 20.24
CA ALA A 17 -7.24 -5.12 19.58
C ALA A 17 -7.69 -4.09 18.52
N VAL A 18 -7.15 -2.88 18.54
CA VAL A 18 -7.53 -1.79 17.62
C VAL A 18 -6.71 -1.83 16.32
N ASP A 19 -5.44 -2.23 16.40
CA ASP A 19 -4.51 -2.14 15.26
C ASP A 19 -4.74 -3.22 14.18
N GLY A 20 -5.25 -4.39 14.54
CA GLY A 20 -5.45 -5.50 13.57
C GLY A 20 -6.79 -5.49 12.82
N ASN A 21 -7.78 -4.72 13.28
CA ASN A 21 -9.17 -4.89 12.86
C ASN A 21 -9.76 -3.68 12.11
N GLY A 22 -9.03 -2.57 12.04
CA GLY A 22 -9.45 -1.35 11.34
C GLY A 22 -9.72 -1.61 9.85
N CYS A 23 -8.71 -2.13 9.13
CA CYS A 23 -8.84 -2.41 7.70
C CYS A 23 -9.96 -3.41 7.37
N ARG A 24 -10.16 -4.44 8.21
CA ARG A 24 -11.26 -5.39 8.05
C ARG A 24 -12.63 -4.72 8.15
N PHE A 25 -12.78 -3.78 9.06
CA PHE A 25 -14.02 -3.01 9.21
C PHE A 25 -14.21 -2.01 8.05
N VAL A 26 -13.14 -1.40 7.58
CA VAL A 26 -13.14 -0.51 6.39
C VAL A 26 -13.59 -1.29 5.17
N CYS A 27 -12.94 -2.41 4.82
CA CYS A 27 -13.29 -3.19 3.63
C CYS A 27 -14.73 -3.72 3.65
N ARG A 28 -15.31 -3.98 4.84
CA ARG A 28 -16.72 -4.42 4.96
C ARG A 28 -17.74 -3.34 4.64
N GLN A 29 -17.37 -2.07 4.80
CA GLN A 29 -18.24 -0.93 4.52
C GLN A 29 -17.91 -0.24 3.19
N THR A 30 -16.77 -0.56 2.59
CA THR A 30 -16.39 -0.04 1.28
C THR A 30 -17.09 -0.81 0.16
N GLU A 31 -17.88 -0.11 -0.65
CA GLU A 31 -18.36 -0.64 -1.91
C GLU A 31 -17.33 -0.37 -3.00
N CYS A 32 -16.76 -1.44 -3.58
CA CYS A 32 -15.82 -1.31 -4.69
C CYS A 32 -16.56 -1.02 -6.00
N GLU A 33 -16.00 -0.15 -6.82
CA GLU A 33 -16.51 0.13 -8.16
C GLU A 33 -16.41 -1.12 -9.04
N LYS A 34 -17.53 -1.51 -9.65
CA LYS A 34 -17.59 -2.70 -10.52
C LYS A 34 -17.16 -2.31 -11.92
N ASN A 35 -16.18 -3.03 -12.47
CA ASN A 35 -15.58 -2.75 -13.78
C ASN A 35 -14.85 -1.40 -13.82
N LEU A 36 -14.01 -1.13 -12.83
CA LEU A 36 -13.14 0.04 -12.83
C LEU A 36 -12.29 0.06 -14.11
N VAL A 37 -12.40 1.15 -14.89
CA VAL A 37 -11.59 1.39 -16.09
C VAL A 37 -10.74 2.62 -15.86
N CYS A 38 -9.43 2.44 -15.85
CA CYS A 38 -8.47 3.53 -15.67
C CYS A 38 -8.28 4.33 -16.97
N LYS A 39 -7.84 5.58 -16.84
CA LYS A 39 -7.43 6.38 -18.01
C LYS A 39 -6.15 5.81 -18.63
N ASP A 40 -5.85 6.16 -19.89
CA ASP A 40 -4.62 5.72 -20.57
C ASP A 40 -3.33 6.10 -19.83
N SER A 41 -3.36 7.23 -19.09
CA SER A 41 -2.28 7.74 -18.26
C SER A 41 -2.18 7.07 -16.88
N GLU A 42 -3.01 6.08 -16.60
CA GLU A 42 -3.13 5.40 -15.32
C GLU A 42 -2.88 3.89 -15.49
N ILE A 43 -2.68 3.20 -14.37
CA ILE A 43 -2.46 1.75 -14.29
C ILE A 43 -3.46 1.20 -13.30
N LEU A 44 -4.15 0.13 -13.67
CA LEU A 44 -5.00 -0.60 -12.74
C LEU A 44 -4.13 -1.37 -11.75
N VAL A 45 -4.29 -1.08 -10.47
CA VAL A 45 -3.60 -1.76 -9.37
C VAL A 45 -4.62 -2.55 -8.58
N GLU A 46 -4.47 -3.87 -8.63
CA GLU A 46 -5.27 -4.79 -7.81
C GLU A 46 -5.06 -4.49 -6.33
N HIS A 47 -6.15 -4.42 -5.56
CA HIS A 47 -6.08 -4.07 -4.14
C HIS A 47 -5.29 -2.78 -3.86
N GLY A 48 -5.31 -1.80 -4.78
CA GLY A 48 -4.54 -0.56 -4.68
C GLY A 48 -5.10 0.47 -3.68
N THR A 49 -6.29 0.29 -3.14
CA THR A 49 -6.83 1.20 -2.12
C THR A 49 -6.14 1.03 -0.77
N VAL A 50 -6.23 2.04 0.09
CA VAL A 50 -5.83 1.93 1.51
C VAL A 50 -6.52 0.72 2.12
N CYS A 51 -5.78 -0.12 2.85
CA CYS A 51 -6.22 -1.42 3.37
C CYS A 51 -6.41 -2.56 2.36
N GLY A 52 -6.13 -2.34 1.07
CA GLY A 52 -6.19 -3.38 0.04
C GLY A 52 -7.60 -3.90 -0.25
N CYS A 53 -8.63 -3.10 0.00
CA CYS A 53 -10.02 -3.57 -0.09
C CYS A 53 -10.53 -3.68 -1.54
N CYS A 54 -10.13 -2.74 -2.37
CA CYS A 54 -10.57 -2.57 -3.74
C CYS A 54 -9.39 -2.24 -4.66
N ASP A 55 -9.57 -2.51 -5.95
CA ASP A 55 -8.67 -2.06 -7.00
C ASP A 55 -8.69 -0.53 -7.13
N ALA A 56 -7.61 0.04 -7.63
CA ALA A 56 -7.47 1.48 -7.81
C ALA A 56 -6.66 1.82 -9.07
N CYS A 57 -6.92 2.99 -9.63
CA CYS A 57 -6.15 3.53 -10.74
C CYS A 57 -5.04 4.41 -10.21
N TYR A 58 -3.80 4.04 -10.48
CA TYR A 58 -2.62 4.81 -10.09
C TYR A 58 -2.09 5.56 -11.30
N LYS A 59 -1.60 6.79 -11.09
CA LYS A 59 -0.91 7.53 -12.14
C LYS A 59 0.36 6.78 -12.56
N LYS A 60 0.55 6.68 -13.86
CA LYS A 60 1.72 6.06 -14.48
C LYS A 60 2.94 6.97 -14.31
N LEU A 61 4.02 6.43 -13.74
CA LEU A 61 5.34 7.04 -13.68
C LEU A 61 6.22 6.42 -14.77
N TYR A 62 6.99 7.25 -15.45
CA TYR A 62 7.86 6.84 -16.55
C TYR A 62 9.32 6.70 -16.09
N GLU A 63 10.17 6.19 -16.97
CA GLU A 63 11.59 5.99 -16.69
C GLU A 63 12.26 7.31 -16.23
N GLY A 64 12.94 7.28 -15.08
CA GLY A 64 13.59 8.43 -14.44
C GLY A 64 12.69 9.26 -13.52
N ASP A 65 11.37 9.02 -13.48
CA ASP A 65 10.47 9.66 -12.52
C ASP A 65 10.76 9.20 -11.09
N ASN A 66 10.50 10.07 -10.12
CA ASN A 66 10.61 9.72 -8.71
C ASN A 66 9.49 8.75 -8.31
N CYS A 67 9.84 7.72 -7.56
CA CYS A 67 8.92 6.75 -6.99
C CYS A 67 9.26 6.49 -5.52
N ILE A 68 8.28 5.95 -4.78
CA ILE A 68 8.41 5.62 -3.37
C ILE A 68 8.05 4.14 -3.21
N TRP A 69 8.93 3.38 -2.57
CA TRP A 69 8.72 1.96 -2.27
C TRP A 69 7.64 1.70 -1.20
N ASP A 70 7.42 2.70 -0.34
CA ASP A 70 6.64 2.53 0.87
C ASP A 70 5.13 2.44 0.56
N MET A 71 4.62 1.21 0.58
CA MET A 71 3.20 0.87 0.43
C MET A 71 2.30 1.56 1.48
N ALA A 72 2.86 2.02 2.61
CA ALA A 72 2.06 2.63 3.68
C ALA A 72 1.54 4.04 3.31
N TYR A 73 2.21 4.73 2.39
CA TYR A 73 1.84 6.07 1.91
C TYR A 73 1.87 6.09 0.38
N SER A 74 1.02 5.26 -0.24
CA SER A 74 0.86 5.29 -1.68
C SER A 74 0.29 6.64 -2.12
N ASN A 75 1.04 7.41 -2.89
CA ASN A 75 0.56 8.63 -3.56
C ASN A 75 -0.39 8.33 -4.74
N ASN A 76 -0.91 7.10 -4.84
CA ASN A 76 -1.61 6.58 -6.01
C ASN A 76 -0.77 6.74 -7.29
N GLU A 77 0.53 6.46 -7.21
CA GLU A 77 1.47 6.50 -8.33
C GLU A 77 2.22 5.16 -8.42
N LYS A 78 2.45 4.66 -9.64
CA LYS A 78 3.17 3.41 -9.89
C LYS A 78 4.01 3.53 -11.15
N CYS A 79 5.21 2.96 -11.14
CA CYS A 79 6.03 2.83 -12.35
C CYS A 79 5.26 2.09 -13.45
N ALA A 80 5.44 2.54 -14.70
CA ALA A 80 4.87 1.92 -15.88
C ALA A 80 5.30 0.45 -16.03
N ASP A 81 4.54 -0.32 -16.79
CA ASP A 81 4.83 -1.75 -17.01
C ASP A 81 6.26 -1.97 -17.51
N GLY A 82 6.97 -2.90 -16.87
CA GLY A 82 8.38 -3.20 -17.16
C GLY A 82 9.40 -2.30 -16.43
N LEU A 83 8.94 -1.33 -15.63
CA LEU A 83 9.78 -0.52 -14.75
C LEU A 83 9.56 -0.92 -13.29
N ILE A 84 10.64 -0.90 -12.51
CA ILE A 84 10.61 -1.02 -11.05
C ILE A 84 11.08 0.30 -10.44
N CYS A 85 10.63 0.59 -9.23
CA CYS A 85 11.32 1.61 -8.44
C CYS A 85 12.68 1.02 -8.08
N ASN A 86 13.79 1.72 -8.33
CA ASN A 86 15.13 1.27 -7.94
C ASN A 86 15.50 1.82 -6.54
N ASP A 87 16.69 1.48 -6.05
CA ASP A 87 17.18 1.95 -4.74
C ASP A 87 17.43 3.46 -4.68
N GLU A 88 17.53 4.12 -5.84
CA GLU A 88 17.62 5.58 -5.94
C GLU A 88 16.25 6.28 -5.83
N GLY A 89 15.17 5.50 -5.69
CA GLY A 89 13.81 6.02 -5.70
C GLY A 89 13.37 6.51 -7.09
N LYS A 90 13.86 5.86 -8.15
CA LYS A 90 13.55 6.17 -9.55
C LYS A 90 12.93 4.99 -10.26
N CYS A 91 11.96 5.26 -11.14
CA CYS A 91 11.47 4.21 -12.03
C CYS A 91 12.55 3.88 -13.07
N ALA A 92 13.06 2.65 -13.05
CA ALA A 92 14.10 2.17 -13.94
C ALA A 92 13.72 0.79 -14.51
N LYS A 93 14.34 0.40 -15.62
CA LYS A 93 14.19 -0.98 -16.12
C LYS A 93 14.77 -1.96 -15.11
N VAL A 94 14.20 -3.16 -15.07
CA VAL A 94 14.80 -4.26 -14.32
C VAL A 94 16.09 -4.64 -15.05
N ASP A 95 17.24 -4.23 -14.52
CA ASP A 95 18.52 -4.76 -14.96
C ASP A 95 18.59 -6.22 -14.48
N HIS A 96 18.68 -7.15 -15.42
CA HIS A 96 18.62 -8.59 -15.19
C HIS A 96 19.88 -9.17 -14.49
N ASP A 97 20.78 -8.30 -13.99
CA ASP A 97 22.10 -8.65 -13.45
C ASP A 97 22.17 -8.78 -11.92
N GLU A 98 21.07 -8.54 -11.17
CA GLU A 98 21.06 -8.63 -9.70
C GLU A 98 20.33 -9.87 -9.13
N LEU A 99 20.23 -10.95 -9.91
CA LEU A 99 19.75 -12.26 -9.48
C LEU A 99 20.88 -13.32 -9.55
N GLU A 100 22.01 -13.07 -8.88
CA GLU A 100 23.00 -14.11 -8.53
C GLU A 100 23.43 -14.02 -7.05
#